data_AF-A0A7S2GVG2-F1
#
_entry.id   AF-A0A7S2GVG2-F1
#
_cell.length_a   1.000
_cell.length_b   1.000
_cell.length_c   1.000
_cell.angle_alpha   90.00
_cell.angle_beta   90.00
_cell.angle_gamma   90.00
#
_symmetry.space_group_name_H-M   'P 1'
#
loop_
_entity.id
_entity.type
_entity.pdbx_description
1 polymer ?
#
loop_
_entity_poly.entity_id
_entity_poly.type
_entity_poly.pdbx_seq_one_letter_code
_entity_poly.pdbx_strand_id
1 'polypeptide(L)'
;VAEGGGVVRHGRVGGQLSVSRSLGDHHLKSVGVSCVPDVCSCDVDGGHALVIASDGLWDALGDDDAGKVLQECVDKAVARGGGQQAVNDWLRESAARALVERAKELGSRD
;
A
#
# COMPACT_ATOMS: atom_id res chain seq x y z
N VAL A 1 -29.38 -1.61 -4.45
CA VAL A 1 -28.63 -1.36 -5.71
C VAL A 1 -27.69 -0.22 -5.42
N ALA A 2 -26.39 -0.37 -5.71
CA ALA A 2 -25.40 0.70 -5.48
C ALA A 2 -25.56 1.82 -6.53
N GLU A 3 -24.90 2.96 -6.31
CA GLU A 3 -24.99 4.19 -7.12
C GLU A 3 -24.57 4.07 -8.61
N GLY A 4 -24.24 2.87 -9.09
CA GLY A 4 -23.91 2.57 -10.50
C GLY A 4 -24.66 1.34 -11.05
N GLY A 5 -25.83 1.00 -10.52
CA GLY A 5 -26.64 -0.14 -10.97
C GLY A 5 -26.11 -1.51 -10.54
N GLY A 6 -24.94 -1.56 -9.90
CA GLY A 6 -24.29 -2.77 -9.41
C GLY A 6 -24.93 -3.38 -8.16
N VAL A 7 -24.68 -4.67 -7.96
CA VAL A 7 -25.02 -5.43 -6.75
C VAL A 7 -23.73 -5.89 -6.08
N VAL A 8 -23.63 -5.72 -4.76
CA VAL A 8 -22.53 -6.26 -3.95
C VAL A 8 -23.00 -7.55 -3.28
N ARG A 9 -22.23 -8.64 -3.46
CA ARG A 9 -22.47 -9.94 -2.81
C ARG A 9 -21.18 -10.42 -2.18
N HIS A 10 -21.22 -10.75 -0.88
CA HIS A 10 -20.05 -11.19 -0.11
C HIS A 10 -18.82 -10.25 -0.26
N GLY A 11 -19.07 -8.93 -0.24
CA GLY A 11 -18.02 -7.92 -0.40
C GLY A 11 -17.50 -7.75 -1.84
N ARG A 12 -18.14 -8.38 -2.84
CA ARG A 12 -17.70 -8.33 -4.25
C ARG A 12 -18.74 -7.71 -5.17
N VAL A 13 -18.32 -6.82 -6.06
CA VAL A 13 -19.16 -6.25 -7.13
C VAL A 13 -19.52 -7.34 -8.12
N GLY A 14 -20.82 -7.52 -8.38
CA GLY A 14 -21.34 -8.61 -9.20
C GLY A 14 -21.09 -10.00 -8.62
N GLY A 15 -20.65 -10.10 -7.35
CA GLY A 15 -20.17 -11.34 -6.74
C GLY A 15 -18.80 -11.81 -7.25
N GLN A 16 -18.09 -10.99 -8.04
CA GLN A 16 -16.84 -11.37 -8.72
C GLN A 16 -15.64 -10.58 -8.19
N LEU A 17 -15.70 -9.25 -8.28
CA LEU A 17 -14.54 -8.38 -8.04
C LEU A 17 -14.54 -7.80 -6.62
N SER A 18 -13.44 -7.93 -5.88
CA SER A 18 -13.28 -7.43 -4.50
C SER A 18 -12.96 -5.93 -4.41
N VAL A 19 -12.91 -5.22 -5.54
CA VAL A 19 -12.71 -3.77 -5.61
C VAL A 19 -13.84 -3.10 -6.39
N SER A 20 -14.15 -1.85 -6.05
CA SER A 20 -15.14 -1.03 -6.76
C SER A 20 -14.53 -0.17 -7.87
N ARG A 21 -13.20 -0.09 -7.93
CA ARG A 21 -12.45 0.67 -8.93
C ARG A 21 -11.35 -0.20 -9.52
N SER A 22 -11.20 -0.19 -10.84
CA SER A 22 -10.13 -0.89 -11.52
C SER A 22 -9.86 -0.29 -12.90
N LEU A 23 -8.64 -0.50 -13.40
CA LEU A 23 -8.38 -0.44 -14.84
C LEU A 23 -8.73 -1.81 -15.44
N GLY A 24 -9.19 -1.87 -16.68
CA GLY A 24 -9.68 -3.14 -17.27
C GLY A 24 -11.11 -3.45 -16.85
N ASP A 25 -11.45 -4.70 -16.52
CA ASP A 25 -12.79 -5.19 -16.10
C ASP A 25 -13.97 -4.59 -16.88
N HIS A 26 -13.82 -4.49 -18.20
CA HIS A 26 -14.78 -3.78 -19.06
C HIS A 26 -16.22 -4.29 -18.89
N HIS A 27 -16.39 -5.60 -18.69
CA HIS A 27 -17.69 -6.24 -18.48
C HIS A 27 -18.41 -5.81 -17.19
N LEU A 28 -17.70 -5.19 -16.23
CA LEU A 28 -18.26 -4.70 -14.98
C LEU A 28 -18.46 -3.17 -14.93
N LYS A 29 -18.02 -2.43 -15.96
CA LYS A 29 -18.08 -0.95 -15.94
C LYS A 29 -19.49 -0.39 -15.97
N SER A 30 -20.42 -1.09 -16.62
CA SER A 30 -21.84 -0.73 -16.63
C SER A 30 -22.60 -1.16 -15.36
N VAL A 31 -21.95 -1.88 -14.44
CA VAL A 31 -22.58 -2.48 -13.25
C VAL A 31 -21.81 -2.16 -11.96
N GLY A 32 -21.28 -0.94 -11.87
CA GLY A 32 -20.79 -0.37 -10.62
C GLY A 32 -19.27 -0.41 -10.38
N VAL A 33 -18.46 -0.89 -11.34
CA VAL A 33 -17.00 -0.73 -11.27
C VAL A 33 -16.58 0.53 -12.03
N SER A 34 -15.89 1.46 -11.36
CA SER A 34 -15.38 2.69 -12.00
C SER A 34 -13.93 2.54 -12.46
N CYS A 35 -13.52 3.30 -13.47
CA CYS A 35 -12.12 3.50 -13.84
C CYS A 35 -11.62 4.92 -13.50
N VAL A 36 -12.48 5.75 -12.90
CA VAL A 36 -12.12 7.10 -12.49
C VAL A 36 -11.30 7.01 -11.20
N PRO A 37 -10.07 7.56 -11.16
CA PRO A 37 -9.22 7.52 -9.98
C PRO A 37 -9.73 8.46 -8.89
N ASP A 38 -9.28 8.21 -7.66
CA ASP A 38 -9.28 9.22 -6.61
C ASP A 38 -7.99 10.02 -6.72
N VAL A 39 -8.06 11.35 -6.67
CA VAL A 39 -6.92 12.23 -6.91
C VAL A 39 -6.81 13.22 -5.76
N CYS A 40 -5.67 13.16 -5.06
CA CYS A 40 -5.33 14.08 -3.99
C CYS A 40 -3.94 14.69 -4.22
N SER A 41 -3.69 15.83 -3.58
CA SER A 41 -2.40 16.49 -3.54
C SER A 41 -2.13 16.91 -2.10
N CYS A 42 -0.90 16.71 -1.64
CA CYS A 42 -0.45 17.10 -0.32
C CYS A 42 0.97 17.66 -0.41
N ASP A 43 1.27 18.60 0.46
CA ASP A 43 2.64 19.07 0.66
C ASP A 43 3.43 18.02 1.45
N VAL A 44 4.69 17.80 1.07
CA VAL A 44 5.58 16.85 1.74
C VAL A 44 6.72 17.62 2.39
N ASP A 45 6.82 17.56 3.72
CA ASP A 45 7.88 18.19 4.49
C ASP A 45 8.75 17.16 5.22
N GLY A 46 10.05 17.13 4.90
CA GLY A 46 11.07 16.47 5.74
C GLY A 46 10.93 14.96 5.99
N GLY A 47 10.02 14.25 5.30
CA GLY A 47 9.82 12.80 5.46
C GLY A 47 10.95 11.95 4.85
N HIS A 48 11.19 10.77 5.41
CA HIS A 48 12.23 9.84 4.94
C HIS A 48 11.82 9.02 3.71
N ALA A 49 10.53 8.65 3.59
CA ALA A 49 10.02 7.81 2.51
C ALA A 49 8.50 7.92 2.33
N LEU A 50 8.01 7.58 1.14
CA LEU A 50 6.60 7.33 0.83
C LEU A 50 6.43 5.82 0.56
N VAL A 51 5.50 5.18 1.26
CA VAL A 51 5.19 3.75 1.05
C VAL A 51 4.03 3.62 0.07
N ILE A 52 4.25 2.88 -1.01
CA ILE A 52 3.22 2.47 -1.96
C ILE A 52 3.29 0.95 -2.06
N ALA A 53 2.19 0.27 -1.76
CA ALA A 53 2.09 -1.19 -1.77
C ALA A 53 0.66 -1.66 -2.06
N SER A 54 0.52 -2.92 -2.48
CA SER A 54 -0.78 -3.59 -2.62
C SER A 54 -1.37 -4.01 -1.26
N ASP A 55 -2.61 -4.49 -1.28
CA ASP A 55 -3.30 -5.10 -0.15
C ASP A 55 -2.51 -6.26 0.48
N GLY A 56 -1.70 -7.00 -0.28
CA GLY A 56 -0.78 -7.99 0.29
C GLY A 56 0.13 -7.47 1.43
N LEU A 57 0.47 -6.18 1.46
CA LEU A 57 1.12 -5.55 2.62
C LEU A 57 0.10 -5.11 3.68
N TRP A 58 -0.91 -4.35 3.26
CA TRP A 58 -1.82 -3.62 4.14
C TRP A 58 -2.89 -4.49 4.82
N ASP A 59 -3.13 -5.70 4.32
CA ASP A 59 -3.96 -6.71 4.98
C ASP A 59 -3.29 -7.25 6.26
N ALA A 60 -1.96 -7.15 6.35
CA ALA A 60 -1.17 -7.63 7.48
C ALA A 60 -0.59 -6.52 8.36
N LEU A 61 -0.28 -5.34 7.80
CA LEU A 61 0.27 -4.20 8.53
C LEU A 61 -0.68 -3.00 8.49
N GLY A 62 -0.86 -2.35 9.64
CA GLY A 62 -1.39 -0.98 9.68
C GLY A 62 -0.32 0.07 9.41
N ASP A 63 -0.76 1.31 9.16
CA ASP A 63 0.12 2.46 8.86
C ASP A 63 1.21 2.65 9.93
N ASP A 64 0.85 2.56 11.21
CA ASP A 64 1.79 2.70 12.34
C ASP A 64 2.84 1.58 12.36
N ASP A 65 2.47 0.36 11.96
CA ASP A 65 3.39 -0.77 11.94
C ASP A 65 4.39 -0.62 10.78
N ALA A 66 3.92 -0.18 9.61
CA ALA A 66 4.80 0.18 8.51
C ALA A 66 5.75 1.34 8.88
N GLY A 67 5.25 2.34 9.60
CA GLY A 67 6.04 3.45 10.14
C GLY A 67 7.15 2.98 11.08
N LYS A 68 6.86 2.03 11.98
CA LYS A 68 7.89 1.44 12.87
C LYS A 68 8.97 0.69 12.09
N VAL A 69 8.59 -0.11 11.10
CA VAL A 69 9.56 -0.83 10.25
C VAL A 69 10.50 0.15 9.53
N LEU A 70 9.94 1.25 8.99
CA LEU A 70 10.76 2.29 8.37
C LEU A 70 11.69 2.97 9.37
N GLN A 71 11.19 3.31 10.56
CA GLN A 71 12.02 3.92 11.60
C GLN A 71 13.17 3.00 12.02
N GLU A 72 12.93 1.69 12.17
CA GLU A 72 13.99 0.73 12.44
C GLU A 72 15.04 0.68 11.33
N CYS A 73 14.63 0.82 10.06
CA CYS A 73 15.58 0.94 8.95
C CYS A 73 16.42 2.22 9.04
N VAL A 74 15.81 3.36 9.39
CA VAL A 74 16.51 4.63 9.61
C VAL A 74 17.52 4.48 10.75
N ASP A 75 17.09 3.96 11.89
CA ASP A 75 17.93 3.80 13.08
C ASP A 75 19.14 2.90 12.79
N LYS A 76 18.94 1.81 12.04
CA LYS A 76 20.02 0.92 11.58
C LYS A 76 21.01 1.63 10.65
N ALA A 77 20.54 2.54 9.80
CA ALA A 77 21.42 3.30 8.92
C ALA A 77 22.24 4.35 9.70
N VAL A 78 21.60 5.07 10.63
CA VAL A 78 22.25 6.05 11.51
C VAL A 78 23.30 5.38 12.39
N ALA A 79 23.00 4.22 12.97
CA ALA A 79 23.94 3.46 13.80
C ALA A 79 25.22 3.02 13.06
N ARG A 80 25.18 2.94 11.72
CA ARG A 80 26.35 2.64 10.88
C ARG A 80 27.23 3.88 10.59
N GLY A 81 26.93 5.02 11.20
CA GLY A 81 27.68 6.27 11.03
C GLY A 81 27.37 6.99 9.71
N GLY A 82 26.25 6.65 9.06
CA GLY A 82 25.83 7.26 7.81
C GLY A 82 25.20 8.64 8.00
N GLY A 83 25.68 9.64 7.25
CA GLY A 83 24.95 10.90 7.09
C GLY A 83 23.66 10.72 6.28
N GLN A 84 22.94 11.81 6.01
CA GLN A 84 21.65 11.79 5.29
C GLN A 84 21.67 10.96 4.00
N GLN A 85 22.76 11.05 3.23
CA GLN A 85 22.92 10.31 1.98
C GLN A 85 22.95 8.79 2.21
N ALA A 86 23.70 8.33 3.21
CA ALA A 86 23.79 6.91 3.53
C ALA A 86 22.47 6.35 4.11
N VAL A 87 21.72 7.17 4.85
CA VAL A 87 20.36 6.81 5.29
C VAL A 87 19.44 6.62 4.07
N ASN A 88 19.47 7.55 3.11
CA ASN A 88 18.67 7.46 1.90
C ASN A 88 19.01 6.21 1.07
N ASP A 89 20.30 5.91 0.92
CA ASP A 89 20.75 4.74 0.14
C ASP A 89 20.37 3.43 0.84
N TRP A 90 20.51 3.37 2.17
CA TRP A 90 20.06 2.22 2.96
C TRP A 90 18.54 1.99 2.86
N LEU A 91 17.74 3.05 2.95
CA LEU A 91 16.29 2.94 2.80
C LEU A 91 15.90 2.42 1.42
N ARG A 92 16.53 2.93 0.36
CA ARG A 92 16.31 2.45 -1.03
C ARG A 92 16.59 0.96 -1.19
N GLU A 93 17.60 0.45 -0.51
CA GLU A 93 18.03 -0.95 -0.64
C GLU A 93 17.25 -1.91 0.28
N SER A 94 16.80 -1.45 1.46
CA SER A 94 16.34 -2.34 2.53
C SER A 94 14.88 -2.17 2.94
N ALA A 95 14.30 -0.97 2.80
CA ALA A 95 12.99 -0.66 3.39
C ALA A 95 11.86 -1.53 2.82
N ALA A 96 11.79 -1.65 1.48
CA ALA A 96 10.76 -2.47 0.83
C ALA A 96 10.85 -3.93 1.25
N ARG A 97 12.08 -4.48 1.33
CA ARG A 97 12.29 -5.86 1.78
C ARG A 97 11.86 -6.05 3.24
N ALA A 98 12.23 -5.12 4.12
CA ALA A 98 11.86 -5.19 5.53
C ALA A 98 10.34 -5.17 5.73
N LEU A 99 9.63 -4.31 5.00
CA LEU A 99 8.16 -4.25 5.01
C LEU A 99 7.53 -5.58 4.54
N VAL A 100 8.03 -6.15 3.43
CA VAL A 100 7.53 -7.43 2.90
C VAL A 100 7.77 -8.58 3.86
N GLU A 101 8.96 -8.70 4.45
CA GLU A 101 9.25 -9.77 5.40
C GLU A 101 8.39 -9.63 6.67
N ARG A 102 8.19 -8.40 7.16
CA ARG A 102 7.28 -8.14 8.28
C ARG A 102 5.85 -8.57 7.97
N ALA A 103 5.36 -8.31 6.76
CA ALA A 103 4.03 -8.73 6.33
C ALA A 103 3.87 -10.25 6.29
N LYS A 104 4.88 -10.96 5.79
CA LYS A 104 4.91 -12.43 5.77
C LYS A 104 4.93 -13.02 7.18
N GLU A 105 5.72 -12.44 8.09
CA GLU A 105 5.76 -12.85 9.51
C GLU A 105 4.40 -12.68 10.19
N LEU A 106 3.63 -11.66 9.79
CA LEU A 106 2.26 -11.42 10.24
C LEU A 106 1.21 -12.25 9.48
N GLY A 107 1.64 -13.11 8.56
CA GLY A 107 0.78 -14.09 7.91
C GLY A 107 0.20 -13.65 6.57
N SER A 108 0.73 -12.59 5.95
CA SER A 108 0.42 -12.28 4.55
C SER A 108 0.78 -13.47 3.64
N ARG A 109 -0.06 -13.71 2.63
CA ARG A 109 0.04 -14.85 1.69
C ARG A 109 -0.13 -14.45 0.23
N ASP A 110 -0.25 -13.15 -0.03
CA ASP A 110 -0.36 -12.61 -1.38
C ASP A 110 1.03 -12.23 -1.93
#